data_AF-A0A0J9ED48-F1
#
_entry.id   AF-A0A0J9ED48-F1
#
_cell.length_a   1.000
_cell.length_b   1.000
_cell.length_c   1.000
_cell.angle_alpha   90.00
_cell.angle_beta   90.00
_cell.angle_gamma   90.00
#
_symmetry.space_group_name_H-M   'P 1'
#
loop_
_entity.id
_entity.type
_entity.pdbx_description
1 polymer ?
#
loop_
_entity_poly.entity_id
_entity_poly.type
_entity_poly.pdbx_seq_one_letter_code
_entity_poly.pdbx_strand_id
1 'polypeptide(L)'
;MRYLALLAVLAATPLSAQNFDGIYRPAGPAGEGWNCQVVGADGGAIAIRGELFQAVGSTCRLTNPIQIRRMEGMLFNGACESEGTQENHRFFLMLTPDGVVALRGDGAVINLARCPS
;
A
#
# COMPACT_ATOMS: atom_id res chain seq x y z
N MET A 1 -31.76 -18.10 42.34
CA MET A 1 -30.37 -17.61 42.33
C MET A 1 -29.97 -17.38 40.88
N ARG A 2 -29.86 -16.10 40.48
CA ARG A 2 -29.54 -15.65 39.12
C ARG A 2 -28.02 -15.64 38.95
N TYR A 3 -27.48 -16.40 38.00
CA TYR A 3 -26.14 -16.16 37.48
C TYR A 3 -26.19 -16.29 35.95
N LEU A 4 -26.54 -15.19 35.28
CA LEU A 4 -26.24 -15.05 33.85
C LEU A 4 -24.73 -14.80 33.74
N ALA A 5 -23.99 -15.79 33.24
CA ALA A 5 -22.59 -15.63 32.89
C ALA A 5 -22.48 -14.70 31.67
N LEU A 6 -21.91 -13.52 31.87
CA LEU A 6 -21.63 -12.54 30.82
C LEU A 6 -20.32 -12.94 30.13
N LEU A 7 -20.42 -13.62 28.98
CA LEU A 7 -19.27 -13.91 28.12
C LEU A 7 -18.81 -12.61 27.44
N ALA A 8 -17.79 -11.97 28.00
CA ALA A 8 -17.09 -10.86 27.38
C ALA A 8 -16.25 -11.39 26.20
N VAL A 9 -16.78 -11.26 24.98
CA VAL A 9 -16.01 -11.48 23.75
C VAL A 9 -14.99 -10.35 23.66
N LEU A 10 -13.73 -10.62 23.99
CA LEU A 10 -12.63 -9.74 23.64
C LEU A 10 -12.53 -9.73 22.11
N ALA A 11 -13.14 -8.73 21.47
CA ALA A 11 -12.84 -8.42 20.08
C ALA A 11 -11.35 -8.06 20.01
N ALA A 12 -10.54 -8.95 19.44
CA ALA A 12 -9.17 -8.64 19.08
C ALA A 12 -9.24 -7.50 18.06
N THR A 13 -9.00 -6.27 18.51
CA THR A 13 -8.81 -5.13 17.60
C THR A 13 -7.57 -5.46 16.78
N PRO A 14 -7.66 -5.61 15.44
CA PRO A 14 -6.46 -5.78 14.63
C PRO A 14 -5.54 -4.59 14.91
N LEU A 15 -4.36 -4.92 15.43
CA LEU A 15 -3.35 -3.96 15.87
C LEU A 15 -2.87 -3.18 14.63
N SER A 16 -3.24 -1.91 14.58
CA SER A 16 -2.77 -0.88 13.63
C SER A 16 -2.71 -1.32 12.17
N ALA A 17 -3.81 -1.10 11.43
CA ALA A 17 -3.69 -1.01 9.98
C ALA A 17 -2.81 0.21 9.68
N GLN A 18 -1.53 0.00 9.31
CA GLN A 18 -0.69 1.10 8.87
C GLN A 18 -1.36 1.76 7.67
N ASN A 19 -1.53 3.07 7.75
CA ASN A 19 -2.24 3.82 6.73
C ASN A 19 -1.27 4.24 5.63
N PHE A 20 -1.25 3.46 4.55
CA PHE A 20 -0.48 3.78 3.34
C PHE A 20 -1.22 4.74 2.41
N ASP A 21 -2.44 5.18 2.74
CA ASP A 21 -3.24 6.00 1.84
C ASP A 21 -2.55 7.31 1.47
N GLY A 22 -2.58 7.62 0.19
CA GLY A 22 -1.94 8.82 -0.32
C GLY A 22 -1.78 8.84 -1.83
N ILE A 23 -1.43 10.02 -2.31
CA ILE A 23 -0.95 10.25 -3.66
C ILE A 23 0.56 10.47 -3.57
N TYR A 24 1.29 9.77 -4.43
CA TYR A 24 2.73 9.69 -4.40
C TYR A 24 3.31 9.87 -5.80
N ARG A 25 4.61 10.11 -5.83
CA ARG A 25 5.46 10.10 -7.02
C ARG A 25 6.77 9.38 -6.69
N PRO A 26 7.53 8.91 -7.69
CA PRO A 26 8.89 8.45 -7.44
C PRO A 26 9.70 9.52 -6.70
N ALA A 27 10.49 9.11 -5.73
CA ALA A 27 11.38 10.01 -5.00
C ALA A 27 12.57 10.44 -5.87
N GLY A 28 13.14 11.60 -5.58
CA GLY A 28 14.29 12.14 -6.30
C GLY A 28 13.99 12.56 -7.75
N PRO A 29 15.03 12.68 -8.60
CA PRO A 29 14.91 13.18 -9.97
C PRO A 29 13.96 12.37 -10.86
N ALA A 30 13.79 11.07 -10.56
CA ALA A 30 12.91 10.19 -11.32
C ALA A 30 11.42 10.59 -11.27
N GLY A 31 11.01 11.29 -10.21
CA GLY A 31 9.64 11.81 -10.07
C GLY A 31 9.54 13.32 -10.23
N GLU A 32 10.63 14.02 -10.57
CA GLU A 32 10.55 15.43 -10.92
C GLU A 32 9.73 15.59 -12.20
N GLY A 33 8.78 16.53 -12.20
CA GLY A 33 7.87 16.74 -13.33
C GLY A 33 6.67 15.78 -13.40
N TRP A 34 6.57 14.78 -12.51
CA TRP A 34 5.38 13.94 -12.45
C TRP A 34 4.15 14.74 -12.01
N ASN A 35 3.03 14.53 -12.71
CA ASN A 35 1.79 15.23 -12.43
C ASN A 35 1.04 14.57 -11.27
N CYS A 36 1.16 15.18 -10.09
CA CYS A 36 0.51 14.75 -8.86
C CYS A 36 -1.04 14.79 -8.89
N GLN A 37 -1.65 15.40 -9.91
CA GLN A 37 -3.11 15.52 -10.04
C GLN A 37 -3.72 14.43 -10.95
N VAL A 38 -2.90 13.71 -11.71
CA VAL A 38 -3.36 12.69 -12.66
C VAL A 38 -2.78 11.34 -12.23
N VAL A 39 -3.63 10.45 -11.72
CA VAL A 39 -3.20 9.16 -11.19
C VAL A 39 -3.13 8.10 -12.30
N GLY A 40 -2.06 7.31 -12.33
CA GLY A 40 -1.92 6.11 -13.16
C GLY A 40 -1.65 6.34 -14.65
N ALA A 41 -1.58 7.60 -15.10
CA ALA A 41 -1.14 7.97 -16.45
C ALA A 41 0.39 7.96 -16.55
N ASP A 42 0.93 7.95 -17.78
CA ASP A 42 2.36 8.15 -17.99
C ASP A 42 2.81 9.53 -17.46
N GLY A 43 3.88 9.55 -16.66
CA GLY A 43 4.29 10.71 -15.86
C GLY A 43 3.28 11.15 -14.80
N GLY A 44 2.29 10.32 -14.46
CA GLY A 44 1.23 10.61 -13.49
C GLY A 44 1.46 9.98 -12.12
N ALA A 45 0.80 10.50 -11.11
CA ALA A 45 0.92 10.07 -9.73
C ALA A 45 0.57 8.59 -9.50
N ILE A 46 1.13 8.03 -8.44
CA ILE A 46 0.79 6.70 -7.90
C ILE A 46 -0.14 6.91 -6.72
N ALA A 47 -1.23 6.14 -6.63
CA ALA A 47 -2.16 6.22 -5.51
C ALA A 47 -2.20 4.91 -4.74
N ILE A 48 -2.27 5.03 -3.41
CA ILE A 48 -2.66 3.93 -2.52
C ILE A 48 -3.95 4.38 -1.84
N ARG A 49 -5.01 3.56 -1.97
CA ARG A 49 -6.34 3.84 -1.40
C ARG A 49 -6.96 2.55 -0.87
N GLY A 50 -6.89 2.35 0.44
CA GLY A 50 -7.26 1.10 1.08
C GLY A 50 -6.49 -0.07 0.49
N GLU A 51 -7.19 -0.95 -0.20
CA GLU A 51 -6.62 -2.15 -0.83
C GLU A 51 -6.13 -1.91 -2.27
N LEU A 52 -6.26 -0.71 -2.84
CA LEU A 52 -5.85 -0.44 -4.21
C LEU A 52 -4.50 0.28 -4.26
N PHE A 53 -3.55 -0.33 -4.98
CA PHE A 53 -2.28 0.29 -5.38
C PHE A 53 -2.35 0.57 -6.89
N GLN A 54 -2.52 1.83 -7.27
CA GLN A 54 -2.66 2.27 -8.65
C GLN A 54 -1.37 2.97 -9.08
N ALA A 55 -0.60 2.31 -9.95
CA ALA A 55 0.62 2.84 -10.53
C ALA A 55 0.44 3.15 -12.01
N VAL A 56 1.49 3.66 -12.64
CA VAL A 56 1.50 3.90 -14.09
C VAL A 56 1.33 2.57 -14.81
N GLY A 57 0.29 2.49 -15.65
CA GLY A 57 0.02 1.31 -16.49
C GLY A 57 -0.46 0.05 -15.75
N SER A 58 -0.55 0.06 -14.41
CA SER A 58 -0.94 -1.11 -13.64
C SER A 58 -1.76 -0.76 -12.40
N THR A 59 -2.72 -1.62 -12.05
CA THR A 59 -3.49 -1.51 -10.81
C THR A 59 -3.48 -2.84 -10.08
N CYS A 60 -3.10 -2.81 -8.80
CA CYS A 60 -3.02 -3.98 -7.95
C CYS A 60 -4.01 -3.89 -6.78
N ARG A 61 -4.72 -4.99 -6.51
CA ARG A 61 -5.49 -5.17 -5.28
C ARG A 61 -4.65 -5.91 -4.25
N LEU A 62 -4.35 -5.21 -3.16
CA LEU A 62 -3.59 -5.65 -2.01
C LEU A 62 -4.49 -6.39 -1.03
N THR A 63 -4.16 -7.64 -0.74
CA THR A 63 -4.93 -8.53 0.14
C THR A 63 -4.02 -9.26 1.11
N ASN A 64 -4.60 -9.92 2.11
CA ASN A 64 -3.88 -10.70 3.11
C ASN A 64 -2.72 -9.92 3.76
N PRO A 65 -3.04 -8.80 4.46
CA PRO A 65 -2.03 -7.99 5.12
C PRO A 65 -1.34 -8.77 6.22
N ILE A 66 -0.01 -8.83 6.16
CA ILE A 66 0.83 -9.45 7.19
C ILE A 66 1.76 -8.39 7.74
N GLN A 67 1.52 -8.00 8.99
CA GLN A 67 2.36 -7.06 9.72
C GLN A 67 3.77 -7.63 9.92
N ILE A 68 4.80 -6.84 9.59
CA ILE A 68 6.17 -7.17 9.94
C ILE A 68 6.45 -6.68 11.36
N ARG A 69 6.93 -7.58 12.22
CA ARG A 69 7.18 -7.25 13.63
C ARG A 69 8.29 -6.21 13.75
N ARG A 70 8.08 -5.21 14.61
CA ARG A 70 9.03 -4.14 14.92
C ARG A 70 9.46 -3.33 13.68
N MET A 71 8.57 -3.19 12.70
CA MET A 71 8.78 -2.41 11.49
C MET A 71 7.47 -1.70 11.12
N GLU A 72 7.56 -0.46 10.65
CA GLU A 72 6.44 0.27 10.04
C GLU A 72 6.22 -0.20 8.60
N GLY A 73 6.07 -1.53 8.41
CA GLY A 73 5.73 -2.09 7.12
C GLY A 73 4.81 -3.31 7.18
N MET A 74 4.11 -3.55 6.07
CA MET A 74 3.20 -4.66 5.87
C MET A 74 3.52 -5.41 4.57
N LEU A 75 3.36 -6.72 4.59
CA LEU A 75 3.36 -7.56 3.40
C LEU A 75 1.93 -7.75 2.89
N PHE A 76 1.77 -7.81 1.57
CA PHE A 76 0.51 -8.06 0.89
C PHE A 76 0.68 -9.09 -0.24
N ASN A 77 -0.40 -9.77 -0.56
CA ASN A 77 -0.61 -10.37 -1.88
C ASN A 77 -1.20 -9.29 -2.80
N GLY A 78 -0.55 -8.97 -3.90
CA GLY A 78 -1.06 -8.07 -4.92
C GLY A 78 -1.55 -8.84 -6.14
N ALA A 79 -2.84 -8.75 -6.44
CA ALA A 79 -3.41 -9.19 -7.71
C ALA A 79 -3.45 -7.98 -8.65
N CYS A 80 -2.57 -7.96 -9.65
CA CYS A 80 -2.33 -6.84 -10.53
C CYS A 80 -2.92 -7.06 -11.92
N GLU A 81 -3.51 -6.02 -12.47
CA GLU A 81 -3.92 -5.94 -13.87
C GLU A 81 -3.05 -4.90 -14.58
N SER A 82 -2.43 -5.31 -15.69
CA SER A 82 -1.58 -4.47 -16.53
C SER A 82 -1.80 -4.90 -17.98
N GLU A 83 -2.18 -3.96 -18.85
CA GLU A 83 -2.38 -4.20 -20.28
C GLU A 83 -3.29 -5.42 -20.60
N GLY A 84 -4.32 -5.65 -19.77
CA GLY A 84 -5.25 -6.78 -19.92
C GLY A 84 -4.71 -8.12 -19.44
N THR A 85 -3.49 -8.17 -18.88
CA THR A 85 -2.90 -9.36 -18.28
C THR A 85 -3.02 -9.30 -16.75
N GLN A 86 -3.34 -10.45 -16.15
CA GLN A 86 -3.41 -10.61 -14.70
C GLN A 86 -2.12 -11.23 -14.17
N GLU A 87 -1.47 -10.58 -13.23
CA GLU A 87 -0.25 -11.05 -12.59
C GLU A 87 -0.35 -10.96 -11.07
N ASN A 88 0.20 -11.95 -10.37
CA ASN A 88 0.22 -11.96 -8.92
C ASN A 88 1.65 -11.70 -8.42
N HIS A 89 1.76 -10.73 -7.51
CA HIS A 89 3.03 -10.34 -6.91
C HIS A 89 2.91 -10.32 -5.39
N ARG A 90 4.03 -10.52 -4.69
CA ARG A 90 4.13 -10.16 -3.27
C ARG A 90 4.59 -8.71 -3.17
N PHE A 91 3.98 -7.94 -2.29
CA PHE A 91 4.38 -6.57 -2.00
C PHE A 91 4.77 -6.45 -0.54
N PHE A 92 5.83 -5.70 -0.29
CA PHE A 92 6.16 -5.15 1.01
C PHE A 92 6.04 -3.63 0.90
N LEU A 93 5.15 -3.04 1.69
CA LEU A 93 5.02 -1.59 1.82
C LEU A 93 5.55 -1.16 3.18
N MET A 94 6.35 -0.10 3.22
CA MET A 94 6.88 0.47 4.45
C MET A 94 6.68 1.97 4.47
N LEU A 95 6.18 2.50 5.57
CA LEU A 95 6.10 3.94 5.80
C LEU A 95 7.49 4.52 6.00
N THR A 96 7.74 5.68 5.40
CA THR A 96 8.93 6.50 5.62
C THR A 96 8.50 7.89 6.08
N PRO A 97 9.42 8.72 6.62
CA PRO A 97 9.08 10.10 6.99
C PRO A 97 8.46 10.92 5.84
N ASP A 98 8.87 10.64 4.60
CA ASP A 98 8.48 11.41 3.41
C ASP A 98 7.47 10.69 2.50
N GLY A 99 7.07 9.45 2.82
CA GLY A 99 6.15 8.69 2.00
C GLY A 99 6.16 7.18 2.26
N VAL A 100 6.38 6.39 1.22
CA VAL A 100 6.28 4.91 1.25
C VAL A 100 7.43 4.29 0.44
N VAL A 101 8.00 3.20 0.92
CA VAL A 101 8.82 2.30 0.09
C VAL A 101 7.94 1.13 -0.32
N ALA A 102 7.90 0.82 -1.61
CA ALA A 102 7.25 -0.37 -2.13
C ALA A 102 8.29 -1.32 -2.73
N LEU A 103 8.37 -2.52 -2.18
CA LEU A 103 9.19 -3.62 -2.69
C LEU A 103 8.28 -4.72 -3.22
N ARG A 104 8.54 -5.15 -4.46
CA ARG A 104 7.84 -6.24 -5.11
C ARG A 104 8.66 -7.53 -5.02
N GLY A 105 7.99 -8.68 -5.02
CA GLY A 105 8.60 -9.98 -4.73
C GLY A 105 9.68 -10.44 -5.72
N ASP A 106 9.76 -9.81 -6.89
CA ASP A 106 10.83 -10.00 -7.87
C ASP A 106 12.08 -9.13 -7.60
N GLY A 107 12.08 -8.38 -6.50
CA GLY A 107 13.20 -7.52 -6.08
C GLY A 107 13.11 -6.09 -6.58
N ALA A 108 12.07 -5.71 -7.36
CA ALA A 108 11.88 -4.33 -7.75
C ALA A 108 11.55 -3.47 -6.52
N VAL A 109 12.23 -2.33 -6.38
CA VAL A 109 12.04 -1.39 -5.27
C VAL A 109 11.76 0.00 -5.83
N ILE A 110 10.74 0.65 -5.31
CA ILE A 110 10.45 2.05 -5.60
C ILE A 110 10.27 2.83 -4.29
N ASN A 111 10.98 3.94 -4.19
CA ASN A 111 10.79 4.92 -3.14
C ASN A 111 9.76 5.93 -3.63
N LEU A 112 8.67 6.07 -2.88
CA LEU A 112 7.56 6.95 -3.20
C LEU A 112 7.54 8.11 -2.21
N ALA A 113 7.76 9.31 -2.72
CA ALA A 113 7.56 10.54 -1.96
C ALA A 113 6.10 10.97 -2.06
N ARG A 114 5.53 11.48 -0.97
CA ARG A 114 4.18 12.05 -0.98
C ARG A 114 4.14 13.24 -1.94
N CYS A 115 3.09 13.31 -2.74
CA CYS A 115 2.83 14.49 -3.55
C CYS A 115 2.54 15.70 -2.66
N PRO A 116 3.01 16.91 -3.02
CA PRO A 116 2.61 18.13 -2.33
C PRO A 116 1.09 18.31 -2.39
N SER A 117 0.50 18.74 -1.28
CA SER A 117 -0.92 19.11 -1.17
C SER A 117 -1.23 20.41 -1.91
#